data_AF-A0AAD5NR79-F1
#
_entry.id   AF-A0AAD5NR79-F1
#
_cell.length_a   1.000
_cell.length_b   1.000
_cell.length_c   1.000
_cell.angle_alpha   90.00
_cell.angle_beta   90.00
_cell.angle_gamma   90.00
#
_symmetry.space_group_name_H-M   'P 1'
#
loop_
_entity.id
_entity.type
_entity.pdbx_description
1 polymer ?
#
loop_
_entity_poly.entity_id
_entity_poly.type
_entity_poly.pdbx_seq_one_letter_code
_entity_poly.pdbx_strand_id
1 'polypeptide(L)'
;MNDLLTDSFVSEARGQQSRDNDIEMGTRVPRSNSDMGMDAFHKQIQEIEKQVEKLSVLLKKLKDANEESKSVTKASTMKAIKKRMEKDIDEVGKIARPVKVKLEALNRENLANRQKAGCEKGTSVDRSRMNVTNSITKKFKDLMTEFQTLRQKIQDEYREVVERRVITVTGSRPDEKTIDHLIETGNSEQIFQKAIQEQGRGQVINTLEEIQERHDAAKEIEKKLLDLQQIYLDMAVLVEAQGEILDNIESQVANAVTSVQTGTSALQNAKKLQRNSRKWMCIAIIILLLIVAVIVVGVLKPWKSGKA
;
A
#
# COMPACT_ATOMS: atom_id res chain seq x y z
N MET A 1 21.19 -23.24 79.39
CA MET A 1 20.98 -24.59 78.82
C MET A 1 19.60 -24.57 78.17
N ASN A 2 19.47 -24.50 76.83
CA ASN A 2 19.54 -25.62 75.85
C ASN A 2 18.69 -26.81 76.33
N ASP A 3 17.66 -27.26 75.61
CA ASP A 3 17.64 -27.70 74.19
C ASP A 3 16.52 -26.99 73.38
N LEU A 4 16.64 -26.51 72.12
CA LEU A 4 17.44 -26.87 70.93
C LEU A 4 17.31 -28.34 70.53
N LEU A 5 16.26 -28.66 69.76
CA LEU A 5 16.21 -29.62 68.62
C LEU A 5 14.81 -30.24 68.41
N THR A 6 13.76 -29.45 68.14
CA THR A 6 12.49 -30.04 67.65
C THR A 6 11.68 -29.15 66.70
N ASP A 7 12.29 -28.17 66.04
CA ASP A 7 11.55 -27.32 65.07
C ASP A 7 12.26 -27.14 63.72
N SER A 8 13.12 -28.09 63.36
CA SER A 8 13.96 -28.00 62.17
C SER A 8 13.72 -29.14 61.18
N PHE A 9 12.47 -29.50 60.88
CA PHE A 9 12.11 -30.25 59.66
C PHE A 9 10.63 -30.04 59.37
N VAL A 10 10.27 -28.96 58.64
CA VAL A 10 9.09 -28.85 57.74
C VAL A 10 8.94 -27.46 57.08
N SER A 11 9.70 -26.42 57.45
CA SER A 11 9.48 -25.07 56.91
C SER A 11 10.30 -24.63 55.67
N GLU A 12 11.09 -25.48 55.02
CA GLU A 12 11.96 -25.04 53.91
C GLU A 12 11.73 -25.81 52.60
N ALA A 13 10.46 -25.85 52.18
CA ALA A 13 10.08 -26.22 50.81
C ALA A 13 9.42 -25.01 50.12
N ARG A 14 10.17 -23.91 49.94
CA ARG A 14 9.79 -22.81 49.03
C ARG A 14 11.01 -21.93 48.72
N GLY A 15 11.99 -22.48 48.01
CA GLY A 15 13.24 -21.75 47.83
C GLY A 15 14.22 -22.30 46.80
N GLN A 16 13.77 -22.92 45.71
CA GLN A 16 14.63 -23.02 44.52
C GLN A 16 13.78 -23.30 43.28
N GLN A 17 13.31 -22.22 42.66
CA GLN A 17 12.95 -22.25 41.25
C GLN A 17 14.24 -22.52 40.48
N SER A 18 14.34 -23.71 39.90
CA SER A 18 15.32 -24.03 38.87
C SER A 18 15.39 -22.86 37.89
N ARG A 19 16.59 -22.30 37.73
CA ARG A 19 16.90 -21.37 36.64
C ARG A 19 16.90 -22.18 35.36
N ASP A 20 15.71 -22.48 34.84
CA ASP A 20 15.50 -22.63 33.42
C ASP A 20 15.75 -21.24 32.82
N ASN A 21 17.02 -20.94 32.58
CA ASN A 21 17.38 -19.85 31.69
C ASN A 21 16.99 -20.34 30.28
N ASP A 22 15.73 -20.15 29.96
CA ASP A 22 15.21 -20.23 28.62
C ASP A 22 15.89 -19.12 27.80
N ILE A 23 16.95 -19.50 27.07
CA ILE A 23 17.78 -18.59 26.25
C ILE A 23 16.94 -17.99 25.10
N GLU A 24 15.69 -18.44 24.91
CA GLU A 24 14.79 -17.99 23.86
C GLU A 24 14.11 -16.63 24.14
N MET A 25 14.15 -16.10 25.38
CA MET A 25 13.71 -14.74 25.66
C MET A 25 14.87 -13.79 25.92
N GLY A 26 15.22 -13.02 24.89
CA GLY A 26 16.07 -11.84 25.00
C GLY A 26 15.64 -10.94 26.16
N THR A 27 16.61 -10.23 26.74
CA THR A 27 16.48 -9.37 27.92
C THR A 27 15.14 -8.66 27.96
N ARG A 28 14.25 -9.06 28.88
CA ARG A 28 12.97 -8.37 29.12
C ARG A 28 13.27 -6.98 29.69
N VAL A 29 13.43 -6.01 28.80
CA VAL A 29 13.42 -4.59 29.14
C VAL A 29 12.07 -4.29 29.81
N PRO A 30 12.02 -3.53 30.92
CA PRO A 30 10.77 -3.15 31.55
C PRO A 30 9.82 -2.57 30.50
N ARG A 31 8.56 -3.02 30.51
CA ARG A 31 7.47 -2.54 29.65
C ARG A 31 7.24 -1.04 29.88
N SER A 32 8.05 -0.21 29.23
CA SER A 32 7.76 1.20 28.99
C SER A 32 6.70 1.25 27.89
N ASN A 33 5.56 1.90 28.13
CA ASN A 33 4.44 2.14 27.19
C ASN A 33 4.63 1.54 25.78
N SER A 34 4.24 0.27 25.64
CA SER A 34 4.84 -0.73 24.74
C SER A 34 4.54 -0.61 23.24
N ASP A 35 4.12 0.56 22.75
CA ASP A 35 3.82 0.73 21.32
C ASP A 35 4.36 2.06 20.74
N MET A 36 4.81 3.01 21.56
CA MET A 36 5.27 4.35 21.08
C MET A 36 4.29 5.04 20.09
N GLY A 37 3.00 4.63 20.10
CA GLY A 37 1.97 5.11 19.17
C GLY A 37 2.05 4.52 17.75
N MET A 38 2.71 3.37 17.55
CA MET A 38 2.85 2.71 16.26
C MET A 38 1.57 1.98 15.83
N ASP A 39 0.80 1.36 16.72
CA ASP A 39 -0.47 0.71 16.40
C ASP A 39 -1.50 1.72 15.87
N ALA A 40 -1.61 2.87 16.53
CA ALA A 40 -2.49 3.96 16.08
C ALA A 40 -2.06 4.48 14.70
N PHE A 41 -0.76 4.66 14.50
CA PHE A 41 -0.20 5.06 13.22
C PHE A 41 -0.46 4.04 12.11
N HIS A 42 -0.21 2.76 12.35
CA HIS A 42 -0.48 1.69 11.39
C HIS A 42 -1.95 1.63 11.00
N LYS A 43 -2.87 1.81 11.95
CA LYS A 43 -4.31 1.89 11.64
C LYS A 43 -4.66 3.07 10.74
N GLN A 44 -4.08 4.25 10.99
CA GLN A 44 -4.27 5.41 10.12
C GLN A 44 -3.72 5.16 8.72
N ILE A 45 -2.51 4.57 8.61
CA ILE A 45 -1.90 4.20 7.33
C ILE A 45 -2.80 3.23 6.56
N GLN A 46 -3.25 2.14 7.18
CA GLN A 46 -4.12 1.15 6.52
C GLN A 46 -5.41 1.76 5.98
N GLU A 47 -6.02 2.68 6.73
CA GLU A 47 -7.21 3.39 6.27
C GLU A 47 -6.90 4.30 5.07
N ILE A 48 -5.76 4.98 5.04
CA ILE A 48 -5.35 5.79 3.89
C ILE A 48 -5.01 4.88 2.69
N GLU A 49 -4.31 3.76 2.90
CA GLU A 49 -3.97 2.81 1.83
C GLU A 49 -5.23 2.27 1.15
N LYS A 50 -6.24 1.90 1.94
CA LYS A 50 -7.55 1.47 1.41
C LYS A 50 -8.23 2.55 0.57
N GLN A 51 -8.12 3.81 0.98
CA GLN A 51 -8.68 4.94 0.23
C GLN A 51 -7.90 5.20 -1.07
N VAL A 52 -6.57 5.12 -1.04
CA VAL A 52 -5.70 5.24 -2.23
C VAL A 52 -5.96 4.10 -3.22
N GLU A 53 -6.15 2.87 -2.75
CA GLU A 53 -6.51 1.73 -3.61
C GLU A 53 -7.87 1.95 -4.28
N LYS A 54 -8.86 2.47 -3.53
CA LYS A 54 -10.17 2.82 -4.10
C LYS A 54 -10.05 3.88 -5.19
N LEU A 55 -9.17 4.88 -5.02
CA LEU A 55 -8.88 5.87 -6.07
C LEU A 55 -8.24 5.24 -7.30
N SER A 56 -7.33 4.26 -7.14
CA SER A 56 -6.72 3.51 -8.25
C SER A 56 -7.78 2.77 -9.08
N VAL A 57 -8.73 2.11 -8.40
CA VAL A 57 -9.86 1.45 -9.06
C VAL A 57 -10.74 2.45 -9.82
N LEU A 58 -11.02 3.62 -9.24
CA LEU A 58 -11.80 4.67 -9.91
C LEU A 58 -11.08 5.24 -11.14
N LEU A 59 -9.77 5.47 -11.04
CA LEU A 59 -8.94 5.90 -12.18
C LEU A 59 -9.04 4.89 -13.33
N LYS A 60 -8.93 3.60 -13.02
CA LYS A 60 -9.07 2.54 -14.04
C LYS A 60 -10.44 2.58 -14.71
N LYS A 61 -11.53 2.66 -13.93
CA LYS A 61 -12.89 2.78 -14.47
C LYS A 61 -13.06 4.00 -15.37
N LEU A 62 -12.47 5.12 -15.00
CA LEU A 62 -12.52 6.35 -15.79
C LEU A 62 -11.73 6.22 -17.10
N LYS A 63 -10.55 5.59 -17.07
CA LYS A 63 -9.79 5.25 -18.28
C LYS A 63 -10.60 4.33 -19.19
N ASP A 64 -11.18 3.25 -18.65
CA ASP A 64 -11.99 2.29 -19.40
C ASP A 64 -13.24 2.96 -20.01
N ALA A 65 -13.92 3.82 -19.24
CA ALA A 65 -15.08 4.56 -19.71
C ALA A 65 -14.76 5.57 -20.80
N ASN A 66 -13.61 6.24 -20.69
CA ASN A 66 -13.12 7.15 -21.72
C ASN A 66 -12.78 6.40 -23.02
N GLU A 67 -12.10 5.26 -22.92
CA GLU A 67 -11.82 4.40 -24.09
C GLU A 67 -13.12 3.89 -24.74
N GLU A 68 -14.09 3.42 -23.95
CA GLU A 68 -15.41 3.02 -24.46
C GLU A 68 -16.07 4.15 -25.25
N SER A 69 -16.00 5.38 -24.73
CA SER A 69 -16.62 6.55 -25.36
C SER A 69 -16.16 6.79 -26.80
N LYS A 70 -14.91 6.47 -27.15
CA LYS A 70 -14.31 6.70 -28.49
C LYS A 70 -15.09 6.05 -29.61
N SER A 71 -15.60 4.85 -29.34
CA SER A 71 -16.26 3.99 -30.33
C SER A 71 -17.76 4.26 -30.46
N VAL A 72 -18.34 4.96 -29.48
CA VAL A 72 -19.77 5.21 -29.43
C VAL A 72 -20.20 6.21 -30.51
N THR A 73 -21.32 5.90 -31.16
CA THR A 73 -21.95 6.72 -32.22
C THR A 73 -23.38 7.17 -31.89
N LYS A 74 -23.92 6.76 -30.73
CA LYS A 74 -25.28 7.11 -30.31
C LYS A 74 -25.21 8.07 -29.11
N ALA A 75 -25.95 9.18 -29.20
CA ALA A 75 -26.03 10.18 -28.14
C ALA A 75 -26.50 9.56 -26.80
N SER A 76 -27.49 8.66 -26.82
CA SER A 76 -28.01 8.01 -25.61
C SER A 76 -26.97 7.18 -24.86
N THR A 77 -26.10 6.45 -25.57
CA THR A 77 -25.00 5.70 -24.97
C THR A 77 -23.89 6.62 -24.48
N MET A 78 -23.57 7.69 -25.20
CA MET A 78 -22.59 8.69 -24.76
C MET A 78 -23.05 9.36 -23.45
N LYS A 79 -24.33 9.71 -23.36
CA LYS A 79 -24.95 10.25 -22.15
C LYS A 79 -24.85 9.31 -20.95
N ALA A 80 -25.03 7.99 -21.18
CA ALA A 80 -24.87 6.99 -20.14
C ALA A 80 -23.40 6.89 -19.65
N ILE A 81 -22.44 6.91 -20.57
CA ILE A 81 -21.01 6.92 -20.26
C ILE A 81 -20.64 8.17 -19.47
N LYS A 82 -21.06 9.36 -19.93
CA LYS A 82 -20.87 10.63 -19.23
C LYS A 82 -21.35 10.55 -17.78
N LYS A 83 -22.60 10.12 -17.57
CA LYS A 83 -23.17 9.99 -16.22
C LYS A 83 -22.37 9.03 -15.33
N ARG A 84 -21.83 7.94 -15.88
CA ARG A 84 -20.96 7.01 -15.16
C ARG A 84 -19.63 7.68 -14.78
N MET A 85 -19.00 8.38 -15.71
CA MET A 85 -17.76 9.11 -15.46
C MET A 85 -17.93 10.22 -14.42
N GLU A 86 -19.01 11.01 -14.51
CA GLU A 86 -19.34 12.05 -13.52
C GLU A 86 -19.45 11.46 -12.11
N LYS A 87 -20.17 10.34 -11.97
CA LYS A 87 -20.31 9.64 -10.68
C LYS A 87 -18.96 9.18 -10.13
N ASP A 88 -18.12 8.59 -10.99
CA ASP A 88 -16.81 8.09 -10.57
C ASP A 88 -15.87 9.25 -10.18
N ILE A 89 -15.91 10.39 -10.88
CA ILE A 89 -15.10 11.58 -10.54
C ILE A 89 -15.60 12.25 -9.24
N ASP A 90 -16.90 12.32 -9.02
CA ASP A 90 -17.45 12.84 -7.78
C ASP A 90 -16.98 12.01 -6.58
N GLU A 91 -16.90 10.69 -6.75
CA GLU A 91 -16.35 9.79 -5.74
C GLU A 91 -14.84 10.00 -5.54
N VAL A 92 -14.08 10.22 -6.62
CA VAL A 92 -12.66 10.60 -6.53
C VAL A 92 -12.49 11.85 -5.68
N GLY A 93 -13.26 12.90 -5.94
CA GLY A 93 -13.19 14.16 -5.17
C GLY A 93 -13.50 13.98 -3.68
N LYS A 94 -14.48 13.14 -3.35
CA LYS A 94 -14.85 12.81 -1.96
C LYS A 94 -13.77 12.04 -1.20
N ILE A 95 -12.93 11.26 -1.89
CA ILE A 95 -11.87 10.46 -1.27
C ILE A 95 -10.54 11.23 -1.25
N ALA A 96 -10.18 11.89 -2.35
CA ALA A 96 -8.89 12.55 -2.50
C ALA A 96 -8.69 13.68 -1.49
N ARG A 97 -9.72 14.49 -1.22
CA ARG A 97 -9.63 15.62 -0.25
C ARG A 97 -9.34 15.12 1.18
N PRO A 98 -10.07 14.15 1.76
CA PRO A 98 -9.71 13.58 3.05
C PRO A 98 -8.34 12.89 3.09
N VAL A 99 -7.95 12.17 2.04
CA VAL A 99 -6.64 11.53 1.96
C VAL A 99 -5.52 12.56 2.07
N LYS A 100 -5.62 13.66 1.30
CA LYS A 100 -4.68 14.79 1.39
C LYS A 100 -4.54 15.30 2.82
N VAL A 101 -5.67 15.63 3.47
CA VAL A 101 -5.67 16.18 4.83
C VAL A 101 -5.06 15.20 5.84
N LYS A 102 -5.37 13.90 5.72
CA LYS A 102 -4.79 12.86 6.58
C LYS A 102 -3.28 12.71 6.38
N LEU A 103 -2.79 12.80 5.15
CA LEU A 103 -1.35 12.74 4.85
C LEU A 103 -0.61 13.95 5.42
N GLU A 104 -1.16 15.16 5.28
CA GLU A 104 -0.61 16.38 5.88
C GLU A 104 -0.57 16.29 7.41
N ALA A 105 -1.64 15.78 8.02
CA ALA A 105 -1.73 15.55 9.46
C ALA A 105 -0.69 14.52 9.92
N LEU A 106 -0.58 13.38 9.24
CA LEU A 106 0.43 12.35 9.53
C LEU A 106 1.86 12.89 9.45
N ASN A 107 2.16 13.70 8.44
CA ASN A 107 3.47 14.32 8.30
C ASN A 107 3.77 15.23 9.51
N ARG A 108 2.80 16.05 9.93
CA ARG A 108 2.92 16.90 11.12
C ARG A 108 3.08 16.08 12.41
N GLU A 109 2.28 15.01 12.57
CA GLU A 109 2.35 14.10 13.71
C GLU A 109 3.71 13.41 13.81
N ASN A 110 4.30 13.01 12.68
CA ASN A 110 5.63 12.41 12.66
C ASN A 110 6.70 13.39 13.14
N LEU A 111 6.64 14.65 12.72
CA LEU A 111 7.55 15.69 13.21
C LEU A 111 7.37 15.95 14.71
N ALA A 112 6.12 15.98 15.20
CA ALA A 112 5.83 16.14 16.62
C ALA A 112 6.29 14.93 17.46
N ASN A 113 6.23 13.72 16.89
CA ASN A 113 6.65 12.50 17.57
C ASN A 113 8.14 12.52 17.94
N ARG A 114 8.96 13.27 17.20
CA ARG A 114 10.39 13.45 17.49
C ARG A 114 10.71 14.09 18.83
N GLN A 115 9.73 14.75 19.46
CA GLN A 115 9.88 15.35 20.78
C GLN A 115 9.70 14.34 21.93
N LYS A 116 9.31 13.09 21.63
CA LYS A 116 9.12 12.03 22.63
C LYS A 116 10.40 11.21 22.78
N ALA A 117 10.69 10.81 24.02
CA ALA A 117 11.82 9.93 24.34
C ALA A 117 11.73 8.60 23.56
N GLY A 118 12.80 8.23 22.87
CA GLY A 118 12.88 7.01 22.04
C GLY A 118 12.26 7.15 20.64
N CYS A 119 11.74 8.32 20.29
CA CYS A 119 11.17 8.63 18.97
C CYS A 119 11.92 9.75 18.24
N GLU A 120 13.10 10.14 18.75
CA GLU A 120 13.90 11.23 18.21
C GLU A 120 14.29 10.99 16.73
N LYS A 121 14.71 12.06 16.05
CA LYS A 121 15.13 11.99 14.65
C LYS A 121 16.18 10.88 14.46
N GLY A 122 15.94 9.98 13.51
CA GLY A 122 16.86 8.88 13.18
C GLY A 122 16.67 7.59 13.98
N THR A 123 15.81 7.58 15.00
CA THR A 123 15.40 6.34 15.69
C THR A 123 14.71 5.37 14.71
N SER A 124 14.62 4.10 15.08
CA SER A 124 13.92 3.10 14.26
C SER A 124 12.44 3.46 14.08
N VAL A 125 11.80 4.01 15.11
CA VAL A 125 10.40 4.47 15.08
C VAL A 125 10.24 5.66 14.15
N ASP A 126 11.09 6.69 14.28
CA ASP A 126 11.07 7.86 13.36
C ASP A 126 11.26 7.41 11.90
N ARG A 127 12.29 6.60 11.62
CA ARG A 127 12.55 6.08 10.27
C ARG A 127 11.38 5.28 9.71
N SER A 128 10.81 4.37 10.51
CA SER A 128 9.67 3.56 10.08
C SER A 128 8.47 4.43 9.73
N ARG A 129 8.10 5.37 10.59
CA ARG A 129 6.95 6.26 10.37
C ARG A 129 7.14 7.17 9.15
N MET A 130 8.32 7.78 9.02
CA MET A 130 8.65 8.63 7.88
C MET A 130 8.63 7.82 6.59
N ASN A 131 9.27 6.64 6.55
CA ASN A 131 9.33 5.82 5.34
C ASN A 131 7.94 5.41 4.84
N VAL A 132 7.09 4.92 5.75
CA VAL A 132 5.73 4.49 5.41
C VAL A 132 4.90 5.68 4.93
N THR A 133 4.95 6.81 5.64
CA THR A 133 4.22 8.04 5.29
C THR A 133 4.65 8.60 3.94
N ASN A 134 5.96 8.63 3.66
CA ASN A 134 6.50 9.12 2.40
C ASN A 134 6.12 8.21 1.23
N SER A 135 6.16 6.89 1.43
CA SER A 135 5.78 5.92 0.40
C SER A 135 4.33 6.09 -0.03
N ILE A 136 3.40 6.20 0.93
CA ILE A 136 1.98 6.39 0.62
C ILE A 136 1.70 7.78 0.04
N THR A 137 2.41 8.82 0.50
CA THR A 137 2.32 10.16 -0.07
C THR A 137 2.75 10.16 -1.54
N LYS A 138 3.88 9.52 -1.86
CA LYS A 138 4.37 9.38 -3.23
C LYS A 138 3.35 8.64 -4.11
N LYS A 139 2.82 7.50 -3.64
CA LYS A 139 1.76 6.76 -4.36
C LYS A 139 0.54 7.63 -4.63
N PHE A 140 0.08 8.39 -3.63
CA PHE A 140 -1.06 9.28 -3.79
C PHE A 140 -0.78 10.42 -4.79
N LYS A 141 0.40 11.05 -4.71
CA LYS A 141 0.87 12.07 -5.65
C LYS A 141 0.94 11.54 -7.09
N ASP A 142 1.49 10.34 -7.28
CA ASP A 142 1.62 9.72 -8.59
C ASP A 142 0.22 9.41 -9.17
N LEU A 143 -0.70 8.94 -8.33
CA LEU A 143 -2.09 8.72 -8.74
C LEU A 143 -2.80 10.03 -9.15
N MET A 144 -2.60 11.12 -8.40
CA MET A 144 -3.13 12.44 -8.79
C MET A 144 -2.50 12.94 -10.10
N THR A 145 -1.25 12.59 -10.36
CA THR A 145 -0.57 12.87 -11.65
C THR A 145 -1.28 12.11 -12.78
N GLU A 146 -1.58 10.82 -12.59
CA GLU A 146 -2.31 10.05 -13.59
C GLU A 146 -3.72 10.57 -13.88
N PHE A 147 -4.41 11.14 -12.88
CA PHE A 147 -5.69 11.82 -13.11
C PHE A 147 -5.51 13.08 -13.99
N GLN A 148 -4.43 13.84 -13.82
CA GLN A 148 -4.13 14.97 -14.71
C GLN A 148 -3.77 14.51 -16.13
N THR A 149 -3.02 13.42 -16.26
CA THR A 149 -2.77 12.81 -17.58
C THR A 149 -4.06 12.33 -18.24
N LEU A 150 -4.97 11.72 -17.49
CA LEU A 150 -6.28 11.33 -18.01
C LEU A 150 -7.10 12.54 -18.46
N ARG A 151 -7.09 13.63 -17.69
CA ARG A 151 -7.76 14.89 -18.06
C ARG A 151 -7.30 15.39 -19.43
N GLN A 152 -6.00 15.48 -19.65
CA GLN A 152 -5.41 15.90 -20.93
C GLN A 152 -5.81 14.94 -22.05
N LYS A 153 -5.70 13.64 -21.80
CA LYS A 153 -6.06 12.60 -22.76
C LYS A 153 -7.53 12.68 -23.20
N ILE A 154 -8.46 12.98 -22.29
CA ILE A 154 -9.88 13.17 -22.61
C ILE A 154 -10.08 14.34 -23.58
N GLN A 155 -9.34 15.44 -23.40
CA GLN A 155 -9.41 16.61 -24.27
C GLN A 155 -8.85 16.32 -25.67
N ASP A 156 -7.69 15.68 -25.74
CA ASP A 156 -7.04 15.32 -27.00
C ASP A 156 -7.91 14.35 -27.81
N GLU A 157 -8.48 13.35 -27.15
CA GLU A 157 -9.31 12.34 -27.80
C GLU A 157 -10.69 12.87 -28.18
N TYR A 158 -11.24 13.80 -27.41
CA TYR A 158 -12.44 14.54 -27.80
C TYR A 158 -12.21 15.27 -29.12
N ARG A 159 -11.11 16.00 -29.26
CA ARG A 159 -10.72 16.69 -30.50
C ARG A 159 -10.67 15.72 -31.68
N GLU A 160 -9.94 14.62 -31.53
CA GLU A 160 -9.79 13.63 -32.61
C GLU A 160 -11.14 13.02 -33.04
N VAL A 161 -12.00 12.68 -32.08
CA VAL A 161 -13.29 12.07 -32.42
C VAL A 161 -14.22 13.07 -33.10
N VAL A 162 -14.26 14.32 -32.62
CA VAL A 162 -15.06 15.39 -33.26
C VAL A 162 -14.58 15.64 -34.69
N GLU A 163 -13.28 15.77 -34.93
CA GLU A 163 -12.74 15.96 -36.29
C GLU A 163 -13.16 14.81 -37.22
N ARG A 164 -13.03 13.56 -36.77
CA ARG A 164 -13.47 12.38 -37.54
C ARG A 164 -14.97 12.40 -37.85
N ARG A 165 -15.81 12.79 -36.89
CA ARG A 165 -17.28 12.87 -37.07
C ARG A 165 -17.67 13.97 -38.05
N VAL A 166 -17.04 15.14 -37.95
CA VAL A 166 -17.26 16.24 -38.89
C VAL A 166 -16.90 15.79 -40.30
N ILE A 167 -15.73 15.19 -40.52
CA ILE A 167 -15.31 14.68 -41.84
C ILE A 167 -16.29 13.65 -42.39
N THR A 168 -16.76 12.73 -41.54
CA THR A 168 -17.70 11.66 -41.95
C THR A 168 -19.00 12.24 -42.50
N VAL A 169 -19.49 13.34 -41.91
CA VAL A 169 -20.77 13.94 -42.27
C VAL A 169 -20.65 15.03 -43.33
N THR A 170 -19.59 15.83 -43.33
CA THR A 170 -19.42 16.91 -44.33
C THR A 170 -18.70 16.42 -45.59
N GLY A 171 -18.00 15.28 -45.54
CA GLY A 171 -17.20 14.75 -46.64
C GLY A 171 -15.91 15.53 -46.92
N SER A 172 -15.62 16.59 -46.16
CA SER A 172 -14.45 17.46 -46.34
C SER A 172 -13.76 17.72 -45.02
N ARG A 173 -12.42 17.85 -45.05
CA ARG A 173 -11.68 18.24 -43.86
C ARG A 173 -11.98 19.70 -43.49
N PRO A 174 -12.57 19.97 -42.31
CA PRO A 174 -12.75 21.33 -41.84
C PRO A 174 -11.40 22.00 -41.57
N ASP A 175 -11.35 23.33 -41.64
CA ASP A 175 -10.17 24.08 -41.20
C ASP A 175 -10.01 24.00 -39.67
N GLU A 176 -8.78 24.16 -39.21
CA GLU A 176 -8.43 24.04 -37.79
C GLU A 176 -9.24 25.01 -36.90
N LYS A 177 -9.47 26.23 -37.38
CA LYS A 177 -10.21 27.27 -36.62
C LYS A 177 -11.67 26.90 -36.45
N THR A 178 -12.28 26.27 -37.45
CA THR A 178 -13.65 25.76 -37.37
C THR A 178 -13.77 24.62 -36.36
N ILE A 179 -12.80 23.71 -36.31
CA ILE A 179 -12.76 22.65 -35.28
C ILE A 179 -12.54 23.24 -33.88
N ASP A 180 -11.64 24.20 -33.73
CA ASP A 180 -11.40 24.89 -32.46
C ASP A 180 -12.66 25.58 -31.94
N HIS A 181 -13.35 26.33 -32.82
CA HIS A 181 -14.60 27.00 -32.46
C HIS A 181 -15.68 25.99 -32.04
N LEU A 182 -15.79 24.85 -32.74
CA LEU A 182 -16.71 23.78 -32.36
C LEU A 182 -16.38 23.19 -30.98
N ILE A 183 -15.09 22.94 -30.72
CA ILE A 183 -14.62 22.38 -29.46
C ILE A 183 -14.83 23.35 -28.30
N GLU A 184 -14.66 24.65 -28.52
CA GLU A 184 -14.81 25.68 -27.49
C GLU A 184 -16.28 26.00 -27.18
N THR A 185 -17.08 26.18 -28.23
CA THR A 185 -18.47 26.65 -28.10
C THR A 185 -19.50 25.53 -28.05
N GLY A 186 -19.16 24.33 -28.53
CA GLY A 186 -20.11 23.25 -28.79
C GLY A 186 -21.06 23.52 -29.96
N ASN A 187 -21.00 24.72 -30.57
CA ASN A 187 -21.91 25.13 -31.62
C ASN A 187 -21.47 24.56 -32.96
N SER A 188 -22.19 23.52 -33.39
CA SER A 188 -21.93 22.77 -34.61
C SER A 188 -22.94 23.08 -35.71
N GLU A 189 -23.98 23.84 -35.42
CA GLU A 189 -25.16 23.96 -36.28
C GLU A 189 -24.80 24.56 -37.64
N GLN A 190 -23.91 25.56 -37.66
CA GLN A 190 -23.42 26.19 -38.89
C GLN A 190 -22.56 25.26 -39.76
N ILE A 191 -21.76 24.39 -39.14
CA ILE A 191 -20.87 23.44 -39.83
C ILE A 191 -21.69 22.38 -40.56
N PHE A 192 -22.78 21.94 -39.95
CA PHE A 192 -23.61 20.88 -40.49
C PHE A 192 -24.76 21.37 -41.39
N GLN A 193 -25.05 22.68 -41.49
CA GLN A 193 -26.11 23.20 -42.38
C GLN A 193 -25.98 22.69 -43.82
N LYS A 194 -24.77 22.73 -44.37
CA LYS A 194 -24.49 22.26 -45.74
C LYS A 194 -24.68 20.75 -45.85
N ALA A 195 -24.18 19.98 -44.88
CA ALA A 195 -24.35 18.54 -44.84
C ALA A 195 -25.83 18.12 -44.68
N ILE A 196 -26.64 18.88 -43.93
CA ILE A 196 -28.10 18.64 -43.79
C ILE A 196 -28.80 18.76 -45.15
N GLN A 197 -28.40 19.73 -45.98
CA GLN A 197 -28.97 19.94 -47.32
C GLN A 197 -28.56 18.83 -48.30
N GLU A 198 -27.32 18.33 -48.20
CA GLU A 198 -26.75 17.37 -49.16
C GLU A 198 -27.02 15.89 -48.80
N GLN A 199 -26.92 15.51 -47.52
CA GLN A 199 -27.01 14.11 -47.06
C GLN A 199 -28.34 13.75 -46.38
N GLY A 200 -29.20 14.74 -46.16
CA GLY A 200 -30.50 14.56 -45.50
C GLY A 200 -30.45 14.69 -43.98
N ARG A 201 -31.53 15.23 -43.42
CA ARG A 201 -31.59 15.75 -42.04
C ARG A 201 -31.40 14.69 -40.95
N GLY A 202 -31.84 13.45 -41.16
CA GLY A 202 -31.90 12.43 -40.11
C GLY A 202 -30.53 11.95 -39.59
N GLN A 203 -29.61 11.62 -40.49
CA GLN A 203 -28.29 11.11 -40.11
C GLN A 203 -27.42 12.21 -39.48
N VAL A 204 -27.52 13.43 -40.02
CA VAL A 204 -26.75 14.58 -39.55
C VAL A 204 -27.17 15.02 -38.14
N ILE A 205 -28.46 15.00 -37.82
CA ILE A 205 -28.95 15.33 -36.47
C ILE A 205 -28.45 14.33 -35.43
N ASN A 206 -28.44 13.03 -35.72
CA ASN A 206 -27.94 12.03 -34.76
C ASN A 206 -26.46 12.25 -34.43
N THR A 207 -25.63 12.59 -35.43
CA THR A 207 -24.22 12.92 -35.21
C THR A 207 -24.04 14.24 -34.47
N LEU A 208 -24.89 15.23 -34.75
CA LEU A 208 -24.90 16.51 -34.04
C LEU A 208 -25.17 16.30 -32.55
N GLU A 209 -26.22 15.55 -32.21
CA GLU A 209 -26.57 15.22 -30.83
C GLU A 209 -25.45 14.43 -30.13
N GLU A 210 -24.81 13.49 -30.84
CA GLU A 210 -23.64 12.76 -30.31
C GLU A 210 -22.48 13.71 -29.99
N ILE A 211 -22.12 14.61 -30.92
CA ILE A 211 -21.03 15.59 -30.73
C ILE A 211 -21.34 16.51 -29.55
N GLN A 212 -22.59 16.96 -29.41
CA GLN A 212 -22.99 17.84 -28.32
C GLN A 212 -22.90 17.13 -26.96
N GLU A 213 -23.40 15.90 -26.84
CA GLU A 213 -23.28 15.14 -25.59
C GLU A 213 -21.81 14.86 -25.25
N ARG A 214 -20.97 14.67 -26.26
CA ARG A 214 -19.53 14.48 -26.10
C ARG A 214 -18.81 15.75 -25.65
N HIS A 215 -19.19 16.91 -26.19
CA HIS A 215 -18.71 18.23 -25.76
C HIS A 215 -19.00 18.44 -24.27
N ASP A 216 -20.26 18.23 -23.88
CA ASP A 216 -20.67 18.40 -22.49
C ASP A 216 -19.93 17.43 -21.57
N ALA A 217 -19.73 16.18 -22.01
CA ALA A 217 -18.96 15.20 -21.25
C ALA A 217 -17.51 15.66 -21.04
N ALA A 218 -16.81 16.01 -22.12
CA ALA A 218 -15.42 16.45 -22.07
C ALA A 218 -15.25 17.66 -21.14
N LYS A 219 -16.12 18.67 -21.29
CA LYS A 219 -16.08 19.91 -20.50
C LYS A 219 -16.36 19.68 -19.01
N GLU A 220 -17.38 18.92 -18.68
CA GLU A 220 -17.74 18.65 -17.28
C GLU A 220 -16.68 17.77 -16.59
N ILE A 221 -16.20 16.72 -17.28
CA ILE A 221 -15.16 15.83 -16.77
C ILE A 221 -13.84 16.60 -16.57
N GLU A 222 -13.45 17.43 -17.54
CA GLU A 222 -12.25 18.25 -17.45
C GLU A 222 -12.31 19.17 -16.22
N LYS A 223 -13.42 19.91 -16.07
CA LYS A 223 -13.64 20.81 -14.94
C LYS A 223 -13.53 20.08 -13.61
N LYS A 224 -14.13 18.89 -13.48
CA LYS A 224 -14.07 18.12 -12.23
C LYS A 224 -12.69 17.52 -11.96
N LEU A 225 -11.93 17.15 -12.98
CA LEU A 225 -10.55 16.68 -12.83
C LEU A 225 -9.56 17.83 -12.56
N LEU A 226 -9.88 19.05 -13.01
CA LEU A 226 -9.12 20.26 -12.69
C LEU A 226 -9.08 20.53 -11.19
N ASP A 227 -10.15 20.22 -10.45
CA ASP A 227 -10.17 20.33 -8.99
C ASP A 227 -9.09 19.48 -8.28
N LEU A 228 -8.61 18.41 -8.93
CA LEU A 228 -7.53 17.57 -8.40
C LEU A 228 -6.14 18.17 -8.63
N GLN A 229 -6.02 19.19 -9.50
CA GLN A 229 -4.74 19.82 -9.80
C GLN A 229 -4.12 20.45 -8.56
N GLN A 230 -4.92 21.12 -7.73
CA GLN A 230 -4.42 21.70 -6.48
C GLN A 230 -3.90 20.61 -5.54
N ILE A 231 -4.62 19.49 -5.42
CA ILE A 231 -4.19 18.35 -4.61
C ILE A 231 -2.85 17.80 -5.11
N TYR A 232 -2.70 17.64 -6.43
CA TYR A 232 -1.44 17.22 -7.05
C TYR A 232 -0.29 18.17 -6.68
N LEU A 233 -0.47 19.48 -6.82
CA LEU A 233 0.57 20.47 -6.51
C LEU A 233 0.96 20.43 -5.02
N ASP A 234 -0.03 20.36 -4.13
CA ASP A 234 0.22 20.31 -2.69
C ASP A 234 0.99 19.04 -2.30
N MET A 235 0.66 17.89 -2.91
CA MET A 235 1.38 16.65 -2.67
C MET A 235 2.77 16.63 -3.30
N ALA A 236 2.99 17.31 -4.43
CA ALA A 236 4.32 17.48 -4.99
C ALA A 236 5.24 18.24 -4.02
N VAL A 237 4.76 19.34 -3.44
CA VAL A 237 5.48 20.10 -2.42
C VAL A 237 5.76 19.25 -1.18
N LEU A 238 4.78 18.46 -0.74
CA LEU A 238 4.93 17.61 0.45
C LEU A 238 5.97 16.50 0.22
N VAL A 239 6.00 15.88 -0.96
CA VAL A 239 6.99 14.87 -1.36
C VAL A 239 8.39 15.49 -1.52
N GLU A 240 8.49 16.68 -2.12
CA GLU A 240 9.76 17.39 -2.29
C GLU A 240 10.37 17.80 -0.94
N ALA A 241 9.56 18.31 -0.02
CA ALA A 241 9.99 18.64 1.34
C ALA A 241 10.50 17.41 2.13
N GLN A 242 10.12 16.20 1.72
CA GLN A 242 10.56 14.93 2.30
C GLN A 242 11.83 14.35 1.63
N GLY A 243 12.36 14.99 0.58
CA GLY A 243 13.33 14.46 -0.39
C GLY A 243 14.55 13.69 0.16
N GLU A 244 15.08 14.05 1.33
CA GLU A 244 16.25 13.38 1.95
C GLU A 244 15.94 11.95 2.47
N ILE A 245 14.65 11.59 2.64
CA ILE A 245 14.23 10.30 3.19
C ILE A 245 13.87 9.31 2.08
N LEU A 246 13.45 9.77 0.90
CA LEU A 246 13.07 8.88 -0.21
C LEU A 246 14.24 8.03 -0.72
N ASP A 247 15.44 8.60 -0.83
CA ASP A 247 16.66 7.87 -1.21
C ASP A 247 17.06 6.82 -0.14
N ASN A 248 16.74 7.10 1.12
CA ASN A 248 16.91 6.13 2.20
C ASN A 248 15.85 5.03 2.18
N ILE A 249 14.69 5.19 1.55
CA ILE A 249 13.65 4.14 1.50
C ILE A 249 14.07 2.99 0.59
N GLU A 250 14.59 3.26 -0.60
CA GLU A 250 15.10 2.19 -1.48
C GLU A 250 16.24 1.42 -0.81
N SER A 251 17.16 2.14 -0.17
CA SER A 251 18.25 1.53 0.60
C SER A 251 17.74 0.72 1.80
N GLN A 252 16.77 1.23 2.57
CA GLN A 252 16.31 0.56 3.79
C GLN A 252 15.31 -0.57 3.51
N VAL A 253 14.52 -0.52 2.43
CA VAL A 253 13.71 -1.66 1.97
C VAL A 253 14.64 -2.79 1.50
N ALA A 254 15.71 -2.47 0.77
CA ALA A 254 16.74 -3.45 0.42
C ALA A 254 17.38 -4.07 1.68
N ASN A 255 17.68 -3.26 2.70
CA ASN A 255 18.23 -3.75 3.97
C ASN A 255 17.23 -4.58 4.78
N ALA A 256 15.95 -4.23 4.80
CA ALA A 256 14.90 -4.95 5.50
C ALA A 256 14.62 -6.33 4.85
N VAL A 257 14.56 -6.39 3.52
CA VAL A 257 14.48 -7.65 2.76
C VAL A 257 15.68 -8.54 3.09
N THR A 258 16.88 -7.96 3.08
CA THR A 258 18.11 -8.67 3.44
C THR A 258 18.06 -9.19 4.88
N SER A 259 17.59 -8.39 5.83
CA SER A 259 17.50 -8.76 7.26
C SER A 259 16.48 -9.87 7.50
N VAL A 260 15.32 -9.86 6.81
CA VAL A 260 14.32 -10.93 6.87
C VAL A 260 14.88 -12.22 6.26
N GLN A 261 15.60 -12.12 5.14
CA GLN A 261 16.22 -13.27 4.50
C GLN A 261 17.35 -13.88 5.35
N THR A 262 18.14 -13.05 6.04
CA THR A 262 19.14 -13.52 7.00
C THR A 262 18.49 -14.15 8.24
N GLY A 263 17.44 -13.52 8.80
CA GLY A 263 16.71 -14.02 9.96
C GLY A 263 16.00 -15.36 9.69
N THR A 264 15.37 -15.51 8.53
CA THR A 264 14.77 -16.78 8.10
C THR A 264 15.81 -17.88 7.91
N SER A 265 16.98 -17.55 7.34
CA SER A 265 18.10 -18.49 7.22
C SER A 265 18.65 -18.91 8.58
N ALA A 266 18.77 -17.98 9.53
CA ALA A 266 19.18 -18.26 10.90
C ALA A 266 18.18 -19.17 11.63
N LEU A 267 16.87 -18.95 11.47
CA LEU A 267 15.81 -19.81 12.00
C LEU A 267 15.87 -21.24 11.43
N GLN A 268 16.09 -21.37 10.12
CA GLN A 268 16.25 -22.69 9.49
C GLN A 268 17.49 -23.42 10.01
N ASN A 269 18.61 -22.71 10.16
CA ASN A 269 19.84 -23.27 10.72
C ASN A 269 19.68 -23.67 12.19
N ALA A 270 19.03 -22.84 13.00
CA ALA A 270 18.71 -23.15 14.39
C ALA A 270 17.84 -24.41 14.51
N LYS A 271 16.81 -24.55 13.66
CA LYS A 271 15.96 -25.75 13.61
C LYS A 271 16.75 -27.00 13.22
N LYS A 272 17.69 -26.88 12.27
CA LYS A 272 18.59 -27.98 11.85
C LYS A 272 19.54 -28.39 12.98
N LEU A 273 20.15 -27.42 13.67
CA LEU A 273 21.02 -27.64 14.82
C LEU A 273 20.25 -28.28 15.99
N GLN A 274 19.06 -27.79 16.31
CA GLN A 274 18.20 -28.36 17.35
C GLN A 274 17.84 -29.83 17.04
N ARG A 275 17.49 -30.13 15.78
CA ARG A 275 17.16 -31.51 15.36
C ARG A 275 18.38 -32.43 15.44
N ASN A 276 19.58 -31.92 15.14
CA ASN A 276 20.81 -32.71 15.26
C ASN A 276 21.17 -32.92 16.74
N SER A 277 21.15 -31.87 17.56
CA SER A 277 21.45 -31.93 19.00
C SER A 277 20.62 -32.99 19.73
N ARG A 278 19.33 -33.13 19.42
CA ARG A 278 18.48 -34.20 19.99
C ARG A 278 18.98 -35.61 19.65
N LYS A 279 19.51 -35.84 18.44
CA LYS A 279 20.09 -37.14 18.05
C LYS A 279 21.37 -37.43 18.83
N TRP A 280 22.24 -36.43 18.96
CA TRP A 280 23.49 -36.55 19.72
C TRP A 280 23.23 -36.75 21.21
N MET A 281 22.21 -36.09 21.77
CA MET A 281 21.77 -36.28 23.14
C MET A 281 21.29 -37.71 23.41
N CYS A 282 20.48 -38.29 22.50
CA CYS A 282 20.09 -39.71 22.62
C CYS A 282 21.30 -40.66 22.56
N ILE A 283 22.26 -40.41 21.67
CA ILE A 283 23.48 -41.22 21.58
C ILE A 283 24.28 -41.11 22.89
N ALA A 284 24.43 -39.91 23.45
CA ALA A 284 25.11 -39.70 24.72
C ALA A 284 24.45 -40.45 25.89
N ILE A 285 23.11 -40.44 25.96
CA ILE A 285 22.34 -41.18 26.97
C ILE A 285 22.55 -42.70 26.82
N ILE A 286 22.54 -43.24 25.60
CA ILE A 286 22.78 -44.67 25.35
C ILE A 286 24.18 -45.08 25.81
N ILE A 287 25.21 -44.28 25.49
CA ILE A 287 26.59 -44.55 25.93
C ILE A 287 26.68 -44.54 27.47
N LEU A 288 26.03 -43.58 28.13
CA LEU A 288 26.00 -43.50 29.59
C LEU A 288 25.36 -44.75 30.22
N LEU A 289 24.24 -45.22 29.68
CA LEU A 289 23.58 -46.44 30.16
C LEU A 289 24.46 -47.70 29.99
N LEU A 290 25.19 -47.80 28.89
CA LEU A 290 26.13 -48.91 28.67
C LEU A 290 27.27 -48.91 29.69
N ILE A 291 27.84 -47.74 30.01
CA ILE A 291 28.88 -47.59 31.04
C ILE A 291 28.34 -48.05 32.40
N VAL A 292 27.13 -47.59 32.78
CA VAL A 292 26.49 -48.01 34.02
C VAL A 292 26.27 -49.52 34.07
N ALA A 293 25.81 -50.13 32.98
CA ALA A 293 25.60 -51.58 32.90
C ALA A 293 26.91 -52.37 33.09
N VAL A 294 28.02 -51.93 32.49
CA VAL A 294 29.33 -52.57 32.65
C VAL A 294 29.80 -52.48 34.10
N ILE A 295 29.65 -51.32 34.74
CA ILE A 295 30.00 -51.12 36.15
C ILE A 295 29.18 -52.05 37.05
N VAL A 296 27.85 -52.11 36.83
CA VAL A 296 26.94 -52.97 37.62
C VAL A 296 27.30 -54.45 37.45
N VAL A 297 27.57 -54.92 36.23
CA VAL A 297 28.01 -56.31 36.01
C VAL A 297 29.36 -56.60 36.66
N GLY A 298 30.32 -55.67 36.58
CA GLY A 298 31.63 -55.80 37.24
C GLY A 298 31.52 -55.90 38.77
N VAL A 299 30.64 -55.11 39.38
CA VAL A 299 30.42 -55.07 40.84
C VAL A 299 29.54 -56.21 41.34
N LEU A 300 28.61 -56.73 40.53
CA LEU A 300 27.78 -57.91 40.88
C LEU A 300 28.51 -59.25 40.66
N LYS A 301 29.62 -59.25 39.90
CA LYS A 301 30.38 -60.46 39.59
C LYS A 301 31.68 -60.68 40.40
N PRO A 302 31.79 -60.34 41.69
CA PRO A 302 32.80 -60.90 42.58
C PRO A 302 32.17 -61.85 43.61
N TRP A 303 31.35 -62.83 43.20
CA TRP A 303 31.07 -64.00 44.06
C TRP A 303 30.57 -65.23 43.29
N LYS A 304 31.46 -65.81 42.49
CA LYS A 304 31.57 -67.26 42.33
C LYS A 304 33.04 -67.65 42.43
N SER A 305 33.57 -67.57 43.65
CA SER A 305 34.67 -68.43 44.06
C SER A 305 34.10 -69.42 45.06
N GLY A 306 33.87 -70.65 44.60
CA GLY A 306 33.42 -71.78 45.39
C GLY A 306 34.16 -73.01 44.90
N LYS A 307 35.04 -73.52 45.76
CA LYS A 307 35.98 -74.64 45.58
C LYS A 307 35.31 -75.93 45.08
N ALA A 308 36.00 -76.64 44.19
CA ALA A 308 36.47 -78.02 44.36
C ALA A 308 37.51 -78.30 43.26
#